data_AF-A0A3C1B6P3-F1
#
_entry.id   AF-A0A3C1B6P3-F1
#
_cell.length_a   1.000
_cell.length_b   1.000
_cell.length_c   1.000
_cell.angle_alpha   90.00
_cell.angle_beta   90.00
_cell.angle_gamma   90.00
#
_symmetry.space_group_name_H-M   'P 1'
#
loop_
_entity.id
_entity.type
_entity.pdbx_description
1 polymer ?
#
loop_
_entity_poly.entity_id
_entity_poly.type
_entity_poly.pdbx_seq_one_letter_code
_entity_poly.pdbx_strand_id
1 'polypeptide(L)' 'NWRVEDFVWLTQELCALAAKLCQGRVVSVLEGGYDLPALAASAKAHVEKLLEATK' A
#
# COMPACT_ATOMS: atom_id res chain seq x y z
N ASN A 1 15.47 -4.33 6.28
CA ASN A 1 15.84 -3.12 5.51
C ASN A 1 14.78 -2.88 4.44
N TRP A 2 13.58 -2.47 4.87
CA TRP A 2 12.48 -2.17 3.97
C TRP A 2 12.68 -0.77 3.37
N ARG A 3 12.29 -0.59 2.11
CA ARG A 3 12.36 0.66 1.35
C ARG A 3 10.98 1.02 0.82
N VAL A 4 10.83 2.26 0.36
CA VAL A 4 9.55 2.77 -0.17
C VAL A 4 9.04 1.89 -1.31
N GLU A 5 9.94 1.37 -2.16
CA GLU A 5 9.60 0.50 -3.29
C GLU A 5 8.98 -0.83 -2.84
N ASP A 6 9.34 -1.34 -1.66
CA ASP A 6 8.75 -2.56 -1.12
C ASP A 6 7.27 -2.34 -0.77
N PHE A 7 6.91 -1.14 -0.27
CA PHE A 7 5.52 -0.78 0.01
C PHE A 7 4.71 -0.58 -1.29
N VAL A 8 5.33 -0.07 -2.35
CA VAL A 8 4.70 -0.02 -3.68
C VAL A 8 4.33 -1.43 -4.14
N TRP A 9 5.31 -2.31 -4.18
CA TRP A 9 5.13 -3.69 -4.65
C TRP A 9 4.10 -4.44 -3.79
N LEU A 10 4.23 -4.36 -2.46
CA LEU A 10 3.31 -5.03 -1.53
C LEU A 10 1.85 -4.61 -1.77
N THR A 11 1.61 -3.31 -1.96
CA THR A 11 0.26 -2.79 -2.20
C THR A 11 -0.31 -3.28 -3.51
N GLN A 12 0.49 -3.31 -4.57
CA GLN A 12 0.07 -3.81 -5.88
C GLN A 12 -0.32 -5.29 -5.81
N GLU A 13 0.47 -6.11 -5.13
CA GLU A 13 0.16 -7.53 -4.96
C GLU A 13 -1.11 -7.75 -4.14
N LEU A 14 -1.30 -7.00 -3.04
CA LEU A 14 -2.52 -7.07 -2.23
C LEU A 14 -3.76 -6.66 -3.03
N CYS A 15 -3.70 -5.58 -3.81
CA CYS A 15 -4.78 -5.15 -4.68
C CYS A 15 -5.07 -6.18 -5.79
N ALA A 16 -4.04 -6.78 -6.39
CA ALA A 16 -4.20 -7.82 -7.41
C ALA A 16 -4.88 -9.08 -6.84
N LEU A 17 -4.52 -9.48 -5.62
CA LEU A 17 -5.21 -10.56 -4.90
C LEU A 17 -6.66 -10.19 -4.58
N ALA A 18 -6.90 -8.97 -4.11
CA ALA A 18 -8.24 -8.51 -3.79
C ALA A 18 -9.17 -8.47 -5.02
N ALA A 19 -8.64 -8.06 -6.17
CA ALA A 19 -9.36 -8.12 -7.44
C ALA A 19 -9.82 -9.55 -7.78
N LYS A 20 -8.95 -10.55 -7.54
CA LYS A 20 -9.24 -11.97 -7.82
C LYS A 20 -10.18 -12.61 -6.79
N LEU A 21 -10.08 -12.23 -5.52
CA LEU A 21 -10.66 -12.98 -4.41
C LEU A 21 -11.83 -12.29 -3.72
N CYS A 22 -11.91 -10.97 -3.76
CA CYS A 22 -12.91 -10.21 -3.01
C CYS A 22 -13.44 -8.96 -3.75
N GLN A 23 -13.51 -9.01 -5.08
CA GLN A 23 -14.05 -7.92 -5.93
C GLN A 23 -13.36 -6.58 -5.69
N GLY A 24 -12.04 -6.62 -5.49
CA GLY A 24 -11.21 -5.43 -5.30
C GLY A 24 -11.38 -4.75 -3.94
N ARG A 25 -12.13 -5.33 -2.99
CA ARG A 25 -12.34 -4.72 -1.67
C ARG A 25 -11.08 -4.81 -0.81
N VAL A 26 -10.50 -3.66 -0.49
CA VAL A 26 -9.36 -3.52 0.42
C VAL A 26 -9.65 -2.39 1.40
N VAL A 27 -9.37 -2.64 2.68
CA VAL A 27 -9.32 -1.60 3.72
C VAL A 27 -7.91 -1.62 4.30
N SER A 28 -7.24 -0.47 4.28
CA SER A 28 -5.93 -0.28 4.88
C SER A 28 -6.07 0.56 6.14
N VAL A 29 -5.34 0.18 7.19
CA VAL A 29 -5.33 0.86 8.49
C VAL A 29 -3.87 1.13 8.87
N LEU A 30 -3.56 2.37 9.24
CA LEU A 30 -2.23 2.74 9.71
C LEU A 30 -2.00 2.16 11.11
N GLU A 31 -0.94 1.37 11.26
CA GLU A 31 -0.50 0.82 12.55
C GLU A 31 0.62 1.68 13.17
N GLY A 32 1.88 1.39 12.83
CA GLY A 32 3.06 2.08 13.36
C GLY A 32 3.92 2.73 12.29
N GLY A 33 5.03 3.30 12.73
CA GLY A 33 5.99 4.02 11.88
C GLY A 33 6.56 5.19 12.67
N TYR A 34 7.84 5.11 13.05
CA TYR A 34 8.44 6.04 14.01
C TYR A 34 9.60 6.85 13.41
N ASP A 35 10.11 6.44 12.25
CA ASP A 35 10.93 7.29 11.39
C ASP A 35 9.98 8.13 10.51
N LEU A 36 9.83 9.42 10.83
CA LEU A 36 8.81 10.27 10.21
C LEU A 36 9.04 10.47 8.70
N PRO A 37 10.27 10.75 8.21
CA PRO A 37 10.53 10.76 6.77
C PRO A 37 10.21 9.44 6.07
N ALA A 38 10.64 8.31 6.63
CA ALA A 38 10.40 7.01 6.02
C ALA A 38 8.91 6.63 6.03
N LEU A 39 8.21 6.93 7.13
CA LEU A 39 6.76 6.74 7.25
C LEU A 39 6.02 7.57 6.20
N ALA A 40 6.32 8.86 6.09
CA ALA A 40 5.67 9.74 5.13
C ALA A 40 5.85 9.25 3.68
N ALA A 41 7.08 8.88 3.31
CA ALA A 41 7.37 8.39 1.97
C ALA A 41 6.67 7.05 1.68
N SER A 42 6.71 6.11 2.62
CA SER A 42 6.14 4.77 2.45
C SER A 42 4.61 4.78 2.46
N ALA A 43 4.00 5.57 3.36
CA ALA A 43 2.54 5.71 3.42
C ALA A 43 1.99 6.40 2.17
N LYS A 44 2.68 7.44 1.66
CA LYS A 44 2.31 8.07 0.38
C LYS A 44 2.32 7.05 -0.76
N ALA A 45 3.42 6.31 -0.91
CA ALA A 45 3.56 5.32 -1.97
C ALA A 45 2.48 4.22 -1.87
N HIS A 46 2.15 3.75 -0.67
CA HIS A 46 1.06 2.82 -0.42
C HIS A 46 -0.30 3.40 -0.90
N VAL A 47 -0.66 4.62 -0.47
CA VAL A 47 -1.93 5.25 -0.84
C VAL A 47 -2.03 5.53 -2.34
N GLU A 48 -0.94 5.96 -2.99
CA GLU A 48 -0.92 6.16 -4.45
C GLU A 48 -1.28 4.87 -5.20
N LYS A 49 -0.79 3.71 -4.76
CA LYS A 49 -1.14 2.42 -5.37
C LYS A 49 -2.57 1.98 -5.05
N LEU A 50 -3.08 2.26 -3.85
CA LEU A 50 -4.51 2.06 -3.55
C LEU A 50 -5.40 2.89 -4.48
N LEU A 51 -5.06 4.16 -4.71
CA LEU A 51 -5.81 5.04 -5.62
C LEU A 51 -5.75 4.55 -7.07
N GLU A 52 -4.58 4.10 -7.54
CA GLU A 52 -4.43 3.52 -8.87
C GLU A 52 -5.31 2.26 -9.05
N ALA A 53 -5.42 1.42 -8.03
CA ALA A 53 -6.22 0.19 -8.08
C ALA A 53 -7.75 0.45 -8.12
N THR A 54 -8.19 1.68 -7.87
CA THR A 54 -9.61 2.08 -7.97
C THR A 54 -10.02 2.63 -9.35
N LYS A 55 -9.05 2.83 -10.25
CA LYS A 55 -9.29 3.26 -11.63
C LYS A 55 -9.61 2.05 -12.51
#